data_AF-A0A5C6NW61-F1
#
_entry.id   AF-A0A5C6NW61-F1
#
_cell.length_a   1.000
_cell.length_b   1.000
_cell.length_c   1.000
_cell.angle_alpha   90.00
_cell.angle_beta   90.00
_cell.angle_gamma   90.00
#
_symmetry.space_group_name_H-M   'P 1'
#
loop_
_entity.id
_entity.type
_entity.pdbx_description
1 polymer ?
#
loop_
_entity_poly.entity_id
_entity_poly.type
_entity_poly.pdbx_seq_one_letter_code
_entity_poly.pdbx_strand_id
1 'polypeptide(L)'
;MFSGRNPQVEREFRVQKALYSLGFPVPRPLLLCTDAEVIGTEFYMMEHGRIFRDLRLPGVSAAERAALYVAAVEVLARLHSLDLASLNLEGFGKGSGYCRRQVSTWTKQYDAAATGDIPAMRELSDWLTRNLPVEDNEAALVHGDFRLDNLIFHPTEARVIAVLDWELSTTGQPLADFAYFLMHHYWPLDMNIGSMSSLKGIEGIPSVRDLISIYCLCRGIPSALPQLNFYLALSIFKLAGIAQGVYARHLLGNASAPNAAQFGQCVEPLAKIALQTAKGRAVLQQAKHFMRQYVFPAQEEVAEYYSKHAQSPQRWHTPGIIEDLKVKAREAGLWNLFLPAVSGLSQLDYAYIAEETGRCLFAPEVFNCQAPDTGNMEVLHMFGSEEQKKMWLEPLLRGELRSCFCMTERRGEGGRGRGEERRGEERRGEERRGEGRGGEERRERRGEGRERRGEGRRGEERRGRGEERRGEGRGGEGRGRHRAQKHTQKYTIQRMSFKMTPCPFLRT
;
A
#
# COMPACT_ATOMS: atom_id res chain seq x y z
N MET A 1 -15.32 56.33 -4.44
CA MET A 1 -15.57 55.19 -3.55
C MET A 1 -14.73 54.01 -4.03
N PHE A 2 -13.71 53.61 -3.28
CA PHE A 2 -12.97 52.37 -3.51
C PHE A 2 -13.13 51.51 -2.26
N SER A 3 -13.96 50.46 -2.31
CA SER A 3 -14.12 49.54 -1.19
C SER A 3 -13.01 48.49 -1.23
N GLY A 4 -11.93 48.73 -0.50
CA GLY A 4 -10.79 47.83 -0.35
C GLY A 4 -11.08 46.60 0.50
N ARG A 5 -12.10 45.81 0.14
CA ARG A 5 -12.38 44.51 0.77
C ARG A 5 -11.28 43.52 0.44
N ASN A 6 -10.82 42.76 1.42
CA ASN A 6 -9.95 41.61 1.18
C ASN A 6 -10.79 40.44 0.62
N PRO A 7 -10.60 40.00 -0.65
CA PRO A 7 -11.41 38.94 -1.25
C PRO A 7 -11.27 37.58 -0.53
N GLN A 8 -10.16 37.38 0.19
CA GLN A 8 -9.87 36.17 0.95
C GLN A 8 -10.79 36.03 2.16
N VAL A 9 -11.03 37.12 2.90
CA VAL A 9 -11.91 37.15 4.09
C VAL A 9 -13.38 36.98 3.68
N GLU A 10 -13.82 37.62 2.60
CA GLU A 10 -15.19 37.46 2.07
C GLU A 10 -15.44 36.01 1.58
N ARG A 11 -14.41 35.36 1.02
CA ARG A 11 -14.42 33.94 0.64
C ARG A 11 -14.51 33.03 1.88
N GLU A 12 -13.68 33.25 2.89
CA GLU A 12 -13.61 32.47 4.13
C GLU A 12 -14.94 32.53 4.90
N PHE A 13 -15.52 33.72 5.01
CA PHE A 13 -16.82 33.94 5.63
C PHE A 13 -17.96 33.23 4.88
N ARG A 14 -17.97 33.25 3.54
CA ARG A 14 -19.00 32.58 2.72
C ARG A 14 -19.03 31.08 2.97
N VAL A 15 -17.86 30.41 3.02
CA VAL A 15 -17.80 28.96 3.25
C VAL A 15 -18.16 28.58 4.68
N GLN A 16 -17.63 29.28 5.69
CA GLN A 16 -17.97 29.01 7.09
C GLN A 16 -19.47 29.24 7.37
N LYS A 17 -20.08 30.30 6.83
CA LYS A 17 -21.52 30.55 6.98
C LYS A 17 -22.38 29.41 6.40
N ALA A 18 -22.01 28.88 5.23
CA ALA A 18 -22.71 27.75 4.61
C ALA A 18 -22.57 26.48 5.47
N LEU A 19 -21.35 26.15 5.89
CA LEU A 19 -21.05 24.99 6.74
C LEU A 19 -21.78 25.03 8.09
N TYR A 20 -21.79 26.19 8.74
CA TYR A 20 -22.52 26.40 10.00
C TYR A 20 -24.02 26.12 9.83
N SER A 21 -24.62 26.51 8.71
CA SER A 21 -26.06 26.25 8.43
C SER A 21 -26.39 24.76 8.24
N LEU A 22 -25.42 23.90 7.92
CA LEU A 22 -25.56 22.44 7.88
C LEU A 22 -25.14 21.75 9.21
N GLY A 23 -24.88 22.51 10.27
CA GLY A 23 -24.38 21.98 11.54
C GLY A 23 -23.03 21.25 11.39
N PHE A 24 -22.20 21.66 10.43
CA PHE A 24 -20.82 21.20 10.31
C PHE A 24 -19.93 21.95 11.33
N PRO A 25 -18.95 21.30 11.98
CA PRO A 25 -18.11 21.94 12.99
C PRO A 25 -17.16 22.98 12.38
N VAL A 26 -17.63 24.22 12.27
CA VAL A 26 -16.84 25.44 12.04
C VAL A 26 -16.99 26.36 13.25
N PRO A 27 -16.09 27.35 13.46
CA PRO A 27 -16.34 28.45 14.37
C PRO A 27 -17.75 29.00 14.16
N ARG A 28 -18.52 29.11 15.25
CA ARG A 28 -19.74 29.92 15.21
C ARG A 28 -19.30 31.37 14.95
N PRO A 29 -19.75 32.03 13.87
CA PRO A 29 -19.44 33.44 13.65
C PRO A 29 -20.27 34.28 14.62
N LEU A 30 -19.78 34.42 15.87
CA LEU A 30 -20.48 35.14 16.94
C LEU A 30 -20.59 36.63 16.61
N LEU A 31 -19.49 37.20 16.11
CA LEU A 31 -19.40 38.55 15.58
C LEU A 31 -18.21 38.63 14.62
N LEU A 32 -18.41 39.22 13.44
CA LEU A 32 -17.35 39.70 12.55
C LEU A 32 -17.30 41.22 12.70
N CYS A 33 -16.14 41.74 13.12
CA CYS A 33 -15.86 43.16 13.21
C CYS A 33 -15.04 43.57 12.00
N THR A 34 -15.67 44.17 10.99
CA THR A 34 -14.99 44.85 9.88
C THR A 34 -14.61 46.29 10.22
N ASP A 35 -14.87 46.73 11.45
CA ASP A 35 -14.45 48.04 11.94
C ASP A 35 -13.04 47.94 12.53
N ALA A 36 -12.07 48.45 11.76
CA ALA A 36 -10.67 48.45 12.14
C ALA A 36 -10.34 49.47 13.25
N GLU A 37 -11.23 50.42 13.60
CA GLU A 37 -10.99 51.36 14.70
C GLU A 37 -11.03 50.66 16.07
N VAL A 38 -11.66 49.48 16.16
CA VAL A 38 -11.87 48.77 17.44
C VAL A 38 -10.58 48.15 18.02
N ILE A 39 -9.71 47.57 17.18
CA ILE A 39 -8.39 47.02 17.61
C ILE A 39 -7.25 47.26 16.60
N GLY A 40 -7.43 48.09 15.56
CA GLY A 40 -6.45 48.34 14.51
C GLY A 40 -6.48 47.34 13.33
N THR A 41 -7.39 46.37 13.33
CA THR A 41 -7.59 45.38 12.26
C THR A 41 -9.02 44.83 12.29
N GLU A 42 -9.50 44.29 11.17
CA GLU A 42 -10.68 43.42 11.15
C GLU A 42 -10.42 42.16 12.00
N PHE A 43 -11.44 41.64 12.69
CA PHE A 43 -11.35 40.43 13.51
C PHE A 43 -12.71 39.73 13.72
N TYR A 44 -12.71 38.51 14.25
CA TYR A 44 -13.92 37.82 14.68
C TYR A 44 -13.74 37.13 16.04
N MET A 45 -14.86 36.75 16.67
CA MET A 45 -14.89 36.02 17.95
C MET A 45 -15.54 34.64 17.78
N MET A 46 -15.07 33.67 18.57
CA MET A 46 -15.55 32.28 18.57
C MET A 46 -15.41 31.60 19.95
N GLU A 47 -15.96 30.40 20.10
CA GLU A 47 -15.99 29.63 21.36
C GLU A 47 -14.64 28.93 21.68
N HIS A 48 -14.40 28.65 22.97
CA HIS A 48 -13.12 28.12 23.48
C HIS A 48 -13.03 26.58 23.45
N GLY A 49 -11.83 26.04 23.18
CA GLY A 49 -11.56 24.60 23.22
C GLY A 49 -10.07 24.26 23.08
N ARG A 50 -9.75 22.96 22.93
CA ARG A 50 -8.37 22.45 22.85
C ARG A 50 -7.82 22.56 21.43
N ILE A 51 -6.67 23.21 21.27
CA ILE A 51 -5.90 23.26 20.01
C ILE A 51 -4.55 22.57 20.23
N PHE A 52 -4.22 21.58 19.40
CA PHE A 52 -2.98 20.81 19.53
C PHE A 52 -1.96 21.21 18.46
N ARG A 53 -1.05 22.14 18.81
CA ARG A 53 -0.01 22.66 17.91
C ARG A 53 1.12 21.66 17.58
N ASP A 54 1.27 20.62 18.40
CA ASP A 54 2.19 19.50 18.17
C ASP A 54 1.35 18.28 17.78
N LEU A 55 1.49 17.84 16.52
CA LEU A 55 0.74 16.75 15.91
C LEU A 55 0.90 15.41 16.66
N ARG A 56 1.94 15.28 17.49
CA ARG A 56 2.21 14.11 18.34
C ARG A 56 1.29 14.03 19.57
N LEU A 57 0.58 15.12 19.88
CA LEU A 57 -0.35 15.28 21.00
C LEU A 57 0.28 15.00 22.39
N PRO A 58 1.43 15.62 22.74
CA PRO A 58 2.09 15.36 24.03
C PRO A 58 1.15 15.62 25.21
N GLY A 59 1.15 14.71 26.20
CA GLY A 59 0.31 14.79 27.40
C GLY A 59 -1.03 14.05 27.33
N VAL A 60 -1.55 13.70 26.15
CA VAL A 60 -2.76 12.85 26.05
C VAL A 60 -2.40 11.35 26.13
N SER A 61 -3.35 10.53 26.61
CA SER A 61 -3.17 9.06 26.67
C SER A 61 -3.13 8.43 25.27
N ALA A 62 -2.56 7.23 25.13
CA ALA A 62 -2.53 6.53 23.84
C ALA A 62 -3.93 6.26 23.25
N ALA A 63 -4.91 5.93 24.09
CA ALA A 63 -6.30 5.72 23.66
C ALA A 63 -6.99 7.03 23.24
N GLU A 64 -6.75 8.13 23.95
CA GLU A 64 -7.26 9.45 23.56
C GLU A 64 -6.58 9.96 22.28
N ARG A 65 -5.27 9.73 22.12
CA ARG A 65 -4.51 10.04 20.90
C ARG A 65 -5.17 9.38 19.68
N ALA A 66 -5.52 8.09 19.80
CA ALA A 66 -6.20 7.37 18.74
C ALA A 66 -7.56 7.99 18.42
N ALA A 67 -8.40 8.22 19.45
CA ALA A 67 -9.73 8.80 19.27
C ALA A 67 -9.70 10.21 18.65
N LEU A 68 -8.73 11.06 19.01
CA LEU A 68 -8.55 12.40 18.43
C LEU A 68 -8.21 12.34 16.92
N TYR A 69 -7.34 11.41 16.52
CA TYR A 69 -7.03 11.16 15.10
C TYR A 69 -8.25 10.60 14.33
N VAL A 70 -9.02 9.70 14.93
CA VAL A 70 -10.25 9.16 14.33
C VAL A 70 -11.27 10.28 14.10
N ALA A 71 -11.58 11.08 15.12
CA ALA A 71 -12.55 12.18 15.03
C ALA A 71 -12.15 13.24 13.98
N ALA A 72 -10.85 13.50 13.80
CA ALA A 72 -10.35 14.36 12.74
C ALA A 72 -10.65 13.80 11.33
N VAL A 73 -10.43 12.48 11.12
CA VAL A 73 -10.70 11.81 9.85
C VAL A 73 -12.19 11.67 9.57
N GLU A 74 -13.02 11.41 10.59
CA GLU A 74 -14.48 11.38 10.45
C GLU A 74 -15.03 12.75 10.01
N VAL A 75 -14.51 13.85 10.56
CA VAL A 75 -14.91 15.21 10.17
C VAL A 75 -14.43 15.57 8.77
N LEU A 76 -13.22 15.16 8.36
CA LEU A 76 -12.75 15.34 6.99
C LEU A 76 -13.57 14.51 5.98
N ALA A 77 -13.92 13.27 6.32
CA ALA A 77 -14.81 12.46 5.51
C ALA A 77 -16.21 13.09 5.42
N ARG A 78 -16.75 13.63 6.52
CA ARG A 78 -18.02 14.38 6.52
C ARG A 78 -17.96 15.60 5.59
N LEU A 79 -16.86 16.37 5.62
CA LEU A 79 -16.66 17.54 4.76
C LEU A 79 -16.70 17.16 3.26
N HIS A 80 -15.95 16.12 2.92
CA HIS A 80 -15.85 15.59 1.56
C HIS A 80 -17.11 14.85 1.08
N SER A 81 -18.08 14.61 1.96
CA SER A 81 -19.40 14.03 1.64
C SER A 81 -20.53 15.07 1.59
N LEU A 82 -20.23 16.37 1.73
CA LEU A 82 -21.24 17.42 1.57
C LEU A 82 -21.56 17.67 0.09
N ASP A 83 -22.85 17.74 -0.26
CA ASP A 83 -23.28 18.19 -1.58
C ASP A 83 -23.06 19.69 -1.76
N LEU A 84 -22.25 20.05 -2.78
CA LEU A 84 -21.94 21.43 -3.14
C LEU A 84 -23.14 22.21 -3.66
N ALA A 85 -24.14 21.56 -4.27
CA ALA A 85 -25.34 22.24 -4.74
C ALA A 85 -26.17 22.75 -3.53
N SER A 86 -26.39 21.90 -2.52
CA SER A 86 -27.08 22.27 -1.27
C SER A 86 -26.40 23.44 -0.52
N LEU A 87 -25.08 23.58 -0.66
CA LEU A 87 -24.27 24.57 0.06
C LEU A 87 -24.36 26.00 -0.48
N ASN A 88 -25.02 26.24 -1.63
CA ASN A 88 -24.99 27.54 -2.34
C ASN A 88 -23.55 28.04 -2.61
N LEU A 89 -22.59 27.13 -2.78
CA LEU A 89 -21.18 27.40 -3.09
C LEU A 89 -20.87 27.31 -4.59
N GLU A 90 -21.86 27.59 -5.43
CA GLU A 90 -21.67 27.77 -6.87
C GLU A 90 -20.58 28.82 -7.15
N GLY A 91 -19.70 28.50 -8.11
CA GLY A 91 -18.54 29.31 -8.47
C GLY A 91 -17.41 29.36 -7.42
N PHE A 92 -17.53 28.68 -6.27
CA PHE A 92 -16.52 28.74 -5.20
C PHE A 92 -15.15 28.18 -5.62
N GLY A 93 -15.13 27.18 -6.51
CA GLY A 93 -13.93 26.69 -7.17
C GLY A 93 -14.21 26.15 -8.56
N LYS A 94 -13.16 25.71 -9.27
CA LYS A 94 -13.24 25.28 -10.68
C LYS A 94 -13.50 23.79 -10.90
N GLY A 95 -13.67 22.99 -9.85
CA GLY A 95 -14.01 21.56 -9.96
C GLY A 95 -12.96 20.75 -10.72
N SER A 96 -13.37 20.08 -11.81
CA SER A 96 -12.53 19.19 -12.62
C SER A 96 -11.21 19.83 -13.08
N GLY A 97 -10.18 19.00 -13.31
CA GLY A 97 -8.82 19.47 -13.59
C GLY A 97 -8.11 20.07 -12.37
N TYR A 98 -8.48 19.66 -11.15
CA TYR A 98 -7.93 20.19 -9.91
C TYR A 98 -6.46 19.81 -9.75
N CYS A 99 -6.08 18.54 -9.94
CA CYS A 99 -4.70 18.09 -9.84
C CYS A 99 -3.80 18.83 -10.83
N ARG A 100 -4.24 18.96 -12.10
CA ARG A 100 -3.49 19.71 -13.12
C ARG A 100 -3.28 21.17 -12.72
N ARG A 101 -4.28 21.81 -12.11
CA ARG A 101 -4.15 23.19 -11.60
C ARG A 101 -3.21 23.27 -10.40
N GLN A 102 -3.34 22.38 -9.41
CA GLN A 102 -2.47 22.40 -8.23
C GLN A 102 -1.00 22.26 -8.62
N VAL A 103 -0.66 21.29 -9.48
CA VAL A 103 0.71 21.15 -10.01
C VAL A 103 1.17 22.45 -10.68
N SER A 104 0.42 22.98 -11.65
CA SER A 104 0.81 24.21 -12.37
C SER A 104 0.92 25.45 -11.46
N THR A 105 0.11 25.56 -10.42
CA THR A 105 0.18 26.64 -9.42
C THR A 105 1.42 26.48 -8.54
N TRP A 106 1.69 25.29 -7.99
CA TRP A 106 2.83 25.09 -7.09
C TRP A 106 4.17 25.13 -7.83
N THR A 107 4.25 24.70 -9.10
CA THR A 107 5.41 24.94 -9.95
C THR A 107 5.69 26.44 -10.08
N LYS A 108 4.69 27.26 -10.44
CA LYS A 108 4.84 28.72 -10.58
C LYS A 108 5.17 29.42 -9.27
N GLN A 109 4.59 28.99 -8.15
CA GLN A 109 4.90 29.48 -6.80
C GLN A 109 6.36 29.18 -6.43
N TYR A 110 6.82 27.96 -6.70
CA TYR A 110 8.21 27.56 -6.47
C TYR A 110 9.17 28.34 -7.38
N ASP A 111 8.93 28.39 -8.69
CA ASP A 111 9.78 29.08 -9.66
C ASP A 111 9.95 30.57 -9.32
N ALA A 112 8.87 31.24 -8.90
CA ALA A 112 8.88 32.65 -8.49
C ALA A 112 9.58 32.89 -7.14
N ALA A 113 9.77 31.84 -6.32
CA ALA A 113 10.44 31.90 -5.03
C ALA A 113 11.82 31.21 -5.02
N ALA A 114 12.29 30.68 -6.15
CA ALA A 114 13.50 29.87 -6.23
C ALA A 114 14.76 30.69 -5.95
N THR A 115 15.47 30.34 -4.86
CA THR A 115 16.72 31.00 -4.43
C THR A 115 17.98 30.32 -4.99
N GLY A 116 17.81 29.29 -5.81
CA GLY A 116 18.86 28.44 -6.37
C GLY A 116 18.24 27.24 -7.09
N ASP A 117 19.04 26.46 -7.81
CA ASP A 117 18.54 25.24 -8.47
C ASP A 117 18.44 24.08 -7.47
N ILE A 118 17.27 23.45 -7.41
CA ILE A 118 17.01 22.25 -6.62
C ILE A 118 16.47 21.19 -7.58
N PRO A 119 17.34 20.33 -8.16
CA PRO A 119 16.93 19.36 -9.18
C PRO A 119 15.79 18.43 -8.75
N ALA A 120 15.71 18.10 -7.45
CA ALA A 120 14.61 17.32 -6.88
C ALA A 120 13.25 18.01 -6.98
N MET A 121 13.15 19.33 -6.81
CA MET A 121 11.88 20.06 -7.00
C MET A 121 11.44 20.07 -8.46
N ARG A 122 12.41 20.23 -9.38
CA ARG A 122 12.14 20.15 -10.83
C ARG A 122 11.68 18.75 -11.23
N GLU A 123 12.37 17.70 -10.77
CA GLU A 123 11.99 16.31 -11.05
C GLU A 123 10.62 15.94 -10.47
N LEU A 124 10.29 16.43 -9.27
CA LEU A 124 8.97 16.22 -8.65
C LEU A 124 7.84 16.92 -9.42
N SER A 125 8.07 18.17 -9.85
CA SER A 125 7.15 18.90 -10.74
C SER A 125 6.92 18.17 -12.07
N ASP A 126 8.00 17.66 -12.67
CA ASP A 126 8.00 16.87 -13.90
C ASP A 126 7.23 15.55 -13.73
N TRP A 127 7.46 14.84 -12.63
CA TRP A 127 6.79 13.58 -12.31
C TRP A 127 5.29 13.79 -12.09
N LEU A 128 4.91 14.80 -11.28
CA LEU A 128 3.52 15.15 -11.04
C LEU A 128 2.78 15.57 -12.33
N THR A 129 3.47 16.27 -13.24
CA THR A 129 2.89 16.66 -14.54
C THR A 129 2.65 15.46 -15.46
N ARG A 130 3.50 14.42 -15.38
CA ARG A 130 3.40 13.20 -16.20
C ARG A 130 2.46 12.12 -15.62
N ASN A 131 2.27 12.10 -14.31
CA ASN A 131 1.51 11.06 -13.59
C ASN A 131 0.19 11.59 -13.00
N LEU A 132 -0.44 12.56 -13.67
CA LEU A 132 -1.75 13.10 -13.27
C LEU A 132 -2.82 11.99 -13.23
N PRO A 133 -3.73 11.99 -12.24
CA PRO A 133 -4.92 11.15 -12.19
C PRO A 133 -5.71 11.14 -13.51
N VAL A 134 -6.12 9.96 -13.96
CA VAL A 134 -6.97 9.78 -15.15
C VAL A 134 -8.35 10.40 -14.91
N GLU A 135 -8.85 10.30 -13.68
CA GLU A 135 -10.17 10.81 -13.26
C GLU A 135 -10.02 12.06 -12.37
N ASP A 136 -9.49 13.14 -12.93
CA ASP A 136 -9.37 14.45 -12.24
C ASP A 136 -10.72 15.20 -12.21
N ASN A 137 -11.83 14.52 -11.89
CA ASN A 137 -13.20 15.00 -12.04
C ASN A 137 -14.02 15.12 -10.73
N GLU A 138 -13.60 14.51 -9.62
CA GLU A 138 -14.31 14.66 -8.33
C GLU A 138 -14.23 16.13 -7.87
N ALA A 139 -15.38 16.67 -7.47
CA ALA A 139 -15.54 18.05 -7.04
C ALA A 139 -16.23 18.07 -5.67
N ALA A 140 -15.44 17.91 -4.61
CA ALA A 140 -15.86 18.11 -3.23
C ALA A 140 -15.49 19.52 -2.74
N LEU A 141 -16.04 19.95 -1.62
CA LEU A 141 -15.46 21.04 -0.85
C LEU A 141 -14.21 20.51 -0.15
N VAL A 142 -13.03 21.05 -0.49
CA VAL A 142 -11.78 20.76 0.23
C VAL A 142 -11.41 21.96 1.09
N HIS A 143 -10.89 21.68 2.29
CA HIS A 143 -10.28 22.65 3.19
C HIS A 143 -8.97 23.19 2.61
N GLY A 144 -8.19 22.31 1.97
CA GLY A 144 -6.91 22.63 1.33
C GLY A 144 -5.73 22.75 2.29
N ASP A 145 -5.99 22.90 3.60
CA ASP A 145 -4.98 22.96 4.67
C ASP A 145 -5.38 22.12 5.91
N PHE A 146 -6.05 20.98 5.73
CA PHE A 146 -6.58 20.20 6.84
C PHE A 146 -5.47 19.50 7.67
N ARG A 147 -5.28 19.94 8.92
CA ARG A 147 -4.33 19.38 9.91
C ARG A 147 -4.89 19.50 11.33
N LEU A 148 -4.34 18.73 12.28
CA LEU A 148 -4.78 18.75 13.70
C LEU A 148 -4.57 20.09 14.41
N ASP A 149 -3.57 20.89 14.01
CA ASP A 149 -3.33 22.24 14.53
C ASP A 149 -4.40 23.25 14.08
N ASN A 150 -5.08 22.97 12.96
CA ASN A 150 -6.24 23.71 12.46
C ASN A 150 -7.58 23.16 12.99
N LEU A 151 -7.58 22.28 14.00
CA LEU A 151 -8.78 21.77 14.66
C LEU A 151 -8.88 22.21 16.11
N ILE A 152 -10.08 22.63 16.52
CA ILE A 152 -10.45 22.75 17.92
C ILE A 152 -11.23 21.51 18.35
N PHE A 153 -10.75 20.86 19.40
CA PHE A 153 -11.42 19.75 20.07
C PHE A 153 -12.14 20.22 21.34
N HIS A 154 -13.19 19.49 21.72
CA HIS A 154 -13.92 19.69 22.97
C HIS A 154 -12.97 19.63 24.19
N PRO A 155 -13.17 20.44 25.26
CA PRO A 155 -12.30 20.46 26.44
C PRO A 155 -12.00 19.10 27.08
N THR A 156 -12.96 18.17 27.04
CA THR A 156 -12.88 16.86 27.73
C THR A 156 -13.16 15.65 26.86
N GLU A 157 -13.51 15.84 25.58
CA GLU A 157 -13.88 14.74 24.68
C GLU A 157 -12.96 14.70 23.45
N ALA A 158 -12.78 13.52 22.87
CA ALA A 158 -12.13 13.33 21.58
C ALA A 158 -13.09 13.65 20.42
N ARG A 159 -13.58 14.89 20.37
CA ARG A 159 -14.57 15.37 19.40
C ARG A 159 -14.16 16.75 18.89
N VAL A 160 -14.08 16.90 17.56
CA VAL A 160 -13.87 18.21 16.93
C VAL A 160 -15.12 19.07 17.12
N ILE A 161 -14.93 20.33 17.51
CA ILE A 161 -15.99 21.33 17.64
C ILE A 161 -15.88 22.44 16.59
N ALA A 162 -14.68 22.71 16.07
CA ALA A 162 -14.46 23.66 14.98
C ALA A 162 -13.24 23.25 14.11
N VAL A 163 -13.37 23.43 12.79
CA VAL A 163 -12.29 23.41 11.80
C VAL A 163 -11.94 24.86 11.45
N LEU A 164 -10.66 25.23 11.53
CA LEU A 164 -10.14 26.59 11.38
C LEU A 164 -9.36 26.77 10.07
N ASP A 165 -9.13 28.02 9.68
CA ASP A 165 -8.23 28.42 8.57
C ASP A 165 -8.70 27.98 7.17
N TRP A 166 -9.89 28.44 6.80
CA TRP A 166 -10.53 28.11 5.52
C TRP A 166 -9.94 28.90 4.32
N GLU A 167 -8.79 29.57 4.46
CA GLU A 167 -8.28 30.48 3.43
C GLU A 167 -7.92 29.76 2.11
N LEU A 168 -7.40 28.53 2.21
CA LEU A 168 -7.03 27.70 1.06
C LEU A 168 -8.19 26.86 0.52
N SER A 169 -9.37 26.95 1.14
CA SER A 169 -10.51 26.09 0.82
C SER A 169 -11.07 26.36 -0.58
N THR A 170 -11.49 25.31 -1.28
CA THR A 170 -11.95 25.40 -2.68
C THR A 170 -12.77 24.19 -3.11
N THR A 171 -13.30 24.21 -4.34
CA THR A 171 -13.90 23.05 -4.98
C THR A 171 -12.80 22.23 -5.68
N GLY A 172 -12.61 20.97 -5.28
CA GLY A 172 -11.49 20.16 -5.72
C GLY A 172 -11.51 18.68 -5.30
N GLN A 173 -10.34 18.04 -5.40
CA GLN A 173 -10.15 16.61 -5.15
C GLN A 173 -9.98 16.29 -3.65
N PRO A 174 -10.91 15.56 -3.02
CA PRO A 174 -10.85 15.30 -1.58
C PRO A 174 -9.68 14.39 -1.15
N LEU A 175 -9.14 13.58 -2.07
CA LEU A 175 -7.92 12.82 -1.81
C LEU A 175 -6.67 13.69 -1.66
N ALA A 176 -6.65 14.93 -2.17
CA ALA A 176 -5.53 15.85 -1.97
C ALA A 176 -5.46 16.32 -0.50
N ASP A 177 -6.59 16.68 0.08
CA ASP A 177 -6.67 17.14 1.48
C ASP A 177 -6.41 15.98 2.46
N PHE A 178 -6.95 14.79 2.16
CA PHE A 178 -6.71 13.60 2.98
C PHE A 178 -5.24 13.13 2.90
N ALA A 179 -4.59 13.23 1.74
CA ALA A 179 -3.15 12.97 1.64
C ALA A 179 -2.32 14.03 2.37
N TYR A 180 -2.73 15.30 2.37
CA TYR A 180 -2.06 16.38 3.09
C TYR A 180 -2.10 16.14 4.62
N PHE A 181 -3.25 15.69 5.13
CA PHE A 181 -3.39 15.23 6.52
C PHE A 181 -2.46 14.02 6.83
N LEU A 182 -2.49 12.98 5.99
CA LEU A 182 -1.71 11.75 6.20
C LEU A 182 -0.19 11.90 6.03
N MET A 183 0.28 12.96 5.35
CA MET A 183 1.69 13.16 4.95
C MET A 183 2.71 12.93 6.08
N HIS A 184 2.41 13.40 7.30
CA HIS A 184 3.32 13.32 8.45
C HIS A 184 3.58 11.89 8.96
N HIS A 185 2.71 10.93 8.63
CA HIS A 185 2.95 9.50 8.91
C HIS A 185 4.05 8.91 8.01
N TYR A 186 4.35 9.52 6.86
CA TYR A 186 5.32 9.01 5.89
C TYR A 186 6.75 9.55 6.10
N TRP A 187 6.92 10.67 6.82
CA TRP A 187 8.22 11.33 7.03
C TRP A 187 9.31 10.45 7.68
N PRO A 188 10.60 10.65 7.35
CA PRO A 188 11.75 10.13 8.11
C PRO A 188 11.67 10.52 9.60
N LEU A 189 12.14 9.67 10.51
CA LEU A 189 12.05 9.89 11.97
C LEU A 189 12.76 11.16 12.44
N ASP A 190 13.82 11.54 11.74
CA ASP A 190 14.67 12.70 11.95
C ASP A 190 14.13 14.00 11.32
N MET A 191 13.14 13.91 10.43
CA MET A 191 12.58 15.09 9.76
C MET A 191 11.63 15.89 10.65
N ASN A 192 11.97 17.17 10.83
CA ASN A 192 11.23 18.16 11.59
C ASN A 192 11.26 19.50 10.84
N ILE A 193 10.11 20.20 10.77
CA ILE A 193 9.96 21.48 10.06
C ILE A 193 9.06 22.40 10.90
N GLY A 194 9.68 23.29 11.68
CA GLY A 194 8.97 24.10 12.67
C GLY A 194 8.33 23.22 13.76
N SER A 195 7.01 23.26 13.89
CA SER A 195 6.22 22.39 14.80
C SER A 195 5.80 21.07 14.18
N MET A 196 6.02 20.86 12.87
CA MET A 196 5.72 19.59 12.20
C MET A 196 6.86 18.59 12.45
N SER A 197 6.50 17.36 12.80
CA SER A 197 7.42 16.25 13.08
C SER A 197 6.90 14.95 12.46
N SER A 198 7.77 13.96 12.30
CA SER A 198 7.35 12.59 11.98
C SER A 198 6.48 11.98 13.09
N LEU A 199 5.48 11.20 12.68
CA LEU A 199 4.53 10.52 13.58
C LEU A 199 4.90 9.05 13.85
N LYS A 200 6.00 8.55 13.28
CA LYS A 200 6.39 7.14 13.36
C LYS A 200 6.85 6.76 14.78
N GLY A 201 6.41 5.60 15.25
CA GLY A 201 6.81 5.03 16.55
C GLY A 201 6.10 5.61 17.78
N ILE A 202 5.12 6.50 17.59
CA ILE A 202 4.41 7.16 18.70
C ILE A 202 3.18 6.34 19.11
N GLU A 203 3.17 5.87 20.35
CA GLU A 203 2.10 5.02 20.88
C GLU A 203 0.73 5.72 20.87
N GLY A 204 -0.27 5.08 20.25
CA GLY A 204 -1.63 5.62 20.13
C GLY A 204 -1.89 6.48 18.89
N ILE A 205 -0.90 6.71 18.01
CA ILE A 205 -1.21 7.21 16.66
C ILE A 205 -1.72 6.03 15.82
N PRO A 206 -2.94 6.09 15.24
CA PRO A 206 -3.47 5.00 14.42
C PRO A 206 -2.62 4.74 13.17
N SER A 207 -2.65 3.52 12.64
CA SER A 207 -1.92 3.24 11.41
C SER A 207 -2.61 3.92 10.22
N VAL A 208 -1.85 4.28 9.19
CA VAL A 208 -2.40 4.90 7.97
C VAL A 208 -3.45 3.99 7.30
N ARG A 209 -3.31 2.67 7.43
CA ARG A 209 -4.30 1.70 6.94
C ARG A 209 -5.64 1.83 7.66
N ASP A 210 -5.63 2.07 8.97
CA ASP A 210 -6.84 2.23 9.77
C ASP A 210 -7.51 3.57 9.46
N LEU A 211 -6.72 4.65 9.36
CA LEU A 211 -7.21 5.97 8.96
C LEU A 211 -7.82 5.96 7.55
N ILE A 212 -7.19 5.27 6.57
CA ILE A 212 -7.77 5.06 5.23
C ILE A 212 -9.08 4.27 5.32
N SER A 213 -9.12 3.21 6.14
CA SER A 213 -10.30 2.36 6.27
C SER A 213 -11.48 3.12 6.87
N ILE A 214 -11.24 3.96 7.89
CA ILE A 214 -12.24 4.84 8.53
C ILE A 214 -12.70 5.91 7.53
N TYR A 215 -11.78 6.61 6.88
CA TYR A 215 -12.11 7.62 5.87
C TYR A 215 -13.00 7.04 4.76
N CYS A 216 -12.63 5.88 4.22
CA CYS A 216 -13.39 5.24 3.14
C CYS A 216 -14.76 4.75 3.61
N LEU A 217 -14.86 4.22 4.84
CA LEU A 217 -16.13 3.84 5.46
C LEU A 217 -17.07 5.05 5.63
N CYS A 218 -16.56 6.18 6.15
CA CYS A 218 -17.34 7.41 6.34
C CYS A 218 -17.71 8.12 5.03
N ARG A 219 -16.90 7.95 3.97
CA ARG A 219 -17.23 8.40 2.59
C ARG A 219 -18.17 7.45 1.84
N GLY A 220 -18.31 6.19 2.28
CA GLY A 220 -19.03 5.15 1.54
C GLY A 220 -18.32 4.63 0.28
N ILE A 221 -16.99 4.73 0.23
CA ILE A 221 -16.14 4.38 -0.94
C ILE A 221 -15.27 3.15 -0.66
N PRO A 222 -14.70 2.49 -1.69
CA PRO A 222 -13.76 1.38 -1.50
C PRO A 222 -12.53 1.78 -0.68
N SER A 223 -12.06 0.87 0.19
CA SER A 223 -10.86 1.07 1.03
C SER A 223 -9.53 1.02 0.28
N ALA A 224 -9.55 0.79 -1.04
CA ALA A 224 -8.38 0.81 -1.91
C ALA A 224 -8.27 2.19 -2.60
N LEU A 225 -7.23 2.96 -2.23
CA LEU A 225 -6.92 4.27 -2.80
C LEU A 225 -5.64 4.20 -3.66
N PRO A 226 -5.65 3.56 -4.86
CA PRO A 226 -4.44 3.31 -5.64
C PRO A 226 -3.70 4.59 -6.08
N GLN A 227 -4.41 5.71 -6.16
CA GLN A 227 -3.86 7.01 -6.56
C GLN A 227 -3.27 7.81 -5.37
N LEU A 228 -3.32 7.30 -4.13
CA LEU A 228 -2.89 8.04 -2.93
C LEU A 228 -1.43 8.54 -3.01
N ASN A 229 -0.53 7.77 -3.63
CA ASN A 229 0.87 8.16 -3.81
C ASN A 229 1.04 9.45 -4.62
N PHE A 230 0.18 9.70 -5.62
CA PHE A 230 0.19 10.97 -6.37
C PHE A 230 -0.20 12.14 -5.45
N TYR A 231 -1.26 11.97 -4.65
CA TYR A 231 -1.73 13.02 -3.74
C TYR A 231 -0.76 13.30 -2.59
N LEU A 232 -0.04 12.27 -2.10
CA LEU A 232 1.06 12.43 -1.14
C LEU A 232 2.24 13.20 -1.77
N ALA A 233 2.65 12.85 -3.00
CA ALA A 233 3.69 13.56 -3.72
C ALA A 233 3.31 15.03 -4.01
N LEU A 234 2.03 15.29 -4.34
CA LEU A 234 1.50 16.65 -4.52
C LEU A 234 1.47 17.45 -3.20
N SER A 235 1.15 16.80 -2.08
CA SER A 235 1.16 17.40 -0.74
C SER A 235 2.56 17.81 -0.31
N ILE A 236 3.55 16.95 -0.57
CA ILE A 236 4.97 17.22 -0.33
C ILE A 236 5.47 18.36 -1.24
N PHE A 237 5.08 18.37 -2.51
CA PHE A 237 5.43 19.45 -3.45
C PHE A 237 4.83 20.81 -3.05
N LYS A 238 3.55 20.85 -2.62
CA LYS A 238 2.92 22.03 -1.99
C LYS A 238 3.78 22.50 -0.81
N LEU A 239 4.09 21.61 0.14
CA LEU A 239 4.81 22.01 1.36
C LEU A 239 6.22 22.52 1.06
N ALA A 240 6.95 21.88 0.14
CA ALA A 240 8.27 22.33 -0.28
C ALA A 240 8.23 23.70 -1.00
N GLY A 241 7.19 23.96 -1.80
CA GLY A 241 6.94 25.28 -2.40
C GLY A 241 6.64 26.36 -1.35
N ILE A 242 5.82 26.04 -0.34
CA ILE A 242 5.54 26.96 0.80
C ILE A 242 6.82 27.24 1.59
N ALA A 243 7.61 26.22 1.91
CA ALA A 243 8.88 26.36 2.62
C ALA A 243 9.89 27.24 1.84
N GLN A 244 10.00 27.03 0.52
CA GLN A 244 10.80 27.88 -0.36
C GLN A 244 10.30 29.33 -0.35
N GLY A 245 8.99 29.56 -0.38
CA GLY A 245 8.39 30.90 -0.28
C GLY A 245 8.58 31.59 1.07
N VAL A 246 8.63 30.84 2.18
CA VAL A 246 9.00 31.37 3.51
C VAL A 246 10.48 31.76 3.54
N TYR A 247 11.36 30.89 3.01
CA TYR A 247 12.80 31.14 2.97
C TYR A 247 13.18 32.32 2.07
N ALA A 248 12.58 32.43 0.88
CA ALA A 248 12.79 33.57 -0.02
C ALA A 248 12.40 34.91 0.63
N ARG A 249 11.28 34.96 1.36
CA ARG A 249 10.88 36.14 2.14
C ARG A 249 11.85 36.45 3.28
N HIS A 250 12.49 35.45 3.88
CA HIS A 250 13.52 35.66 4.90
C HIS A 250 14.78 36.32 4.32
N LEU A 251 15.27 35.86 3.16
CA LEU A 251 16.40 36.50 2.47
C LEU A 251 16.11 37.95 2.04
N LEU A 252 14.83 38.29 1.82
CA LEU A 252 14.36 39.65 1.55
C LEU A 252 14.08 40.48 2.82
N GLY A 253 14.37 39.96 4.02
CA GLY A 253 14.09 40.63 5.30
C GLY A 253 12.61 40.71 5.70
N ASN A 254 11.71 40.11 4.92
CA ASN A 254 10.26 40.27 5.00
C ASN A 254 9.54 39.00 5.52
N ALA A 255 10.18 38.20 6.37
CA ALA A 255 9.58 37.01 6.97
C ALA A 255 9.19 37.22 8.44
N SER A 256 7.90 37.00 8.75
CA SER A 256 7.34 37.16 10.10
C SER A 256 7.72 36.06 11.09
N ALA A 257 8.22 34.92 10.60
CA ALA A 257 8.53 33.74 11.44
C ALA A 257 10.01 33.74 11.87
N PRO A 258 10.34 33.61 13.17
CA PRO A 258 11.72 33.70 13.66
C PRO A 258 12.61 32.54 13.19
N ASN A 259 12.02 31.41 12.81
CA ASN A 259 12.72 30.25 12.26
C ASN A 259 12.70 30.19 10.71
N ALA A 260 12.27 31.26 10.01
CA ALA A 260 12.11 31.26 8.55
C ALA A 260 13.39 30.86 7.77
N ALA A 261 14.57 31.14 8.32
CA ALA A 261 15.86 30.69 7.78
C ALA A 261 15.98 29.16 7.62
N GLN A 262 15.37 28.39 8.54
CA GLN A 262 15.47 26.92 8.57
C GLN A 262 14.66 26.26 7.43
N PHE A 263 13.62 26.94 6.92
CA PHE A 263 12.77 26.37 5.87
C PHE A 263 13.54 26.11 4.56
N GLY A 264 14.57 26.90 4.23
CA GLY A 264 15.41 26.63 3.06
C GLY A 264 16.13 25.28 3.12
N GLN A 265 16.44 24.79 4.32
CA GLN A 265 17.14 23.53 4.55
C GLN A 265 16.24 22.29 4.33
N CYS A 266 14.91 22.45 4.39
CA CYS A 266 13.96 21.34 4.26
C CYS A 266 13.39 21.13 2.85
N VAL A 267 13.55 22.09 1.92
CA VAL A 267 12.95 22.04 0.57
C VAL A 267 13.44 20.84 -0.24
N GLU A 268 14.76 20.62 -0.32
CA GLU A 268 15.31 19.48 -1.06
C GLU A 268 15.05 18.12 -0.35
N PRO A 269 15.22 17.98 0.98
CA PRO A 269 14.81 16.78 1.70
C PRO A 269 13.34 16.41 1.51
N LEU A 270 12.41 17.38 1.53
CA LEU A 270 11.00 17.14 1.23
C LEU A 270 10.84 16.59 -0.19
N ALA A 271 11.37 17.28 -1.20
CA ALA A 271 11.26 16.87 -2.60
C ALA A 271 11.79 15.45 -2.83
N LYS A 272 12.89 15.06 -2.14
CA LYS A 272 13.48 13.72 -2.20
C LYS A 272 12.60 12.62 -1.59
N ILE A 273 11.70 12.91 -0.63
CA ILE A 273 10.79 11.90 -0.06
C ILE A 273 9.72 11.46 -1.07
N ALA A 274 9.25 12.38 -1.92
CA ALA A 274 8.23 12.08 -2.93
C ALA A 274 8.79 11.40 -4.20
N LEU A 275 10.12 11.26 -4.31
CA LEU A 275 10.80 10.74 -5.49
C LEU A 275 11.39 9.35 -5.24
N GLN A 276 11.30 8.48 -6.25
CA GLN A 276 12.14 7.28 -6.31
C GLN A 276 13.61 7.72 -6.37
N THR A 277 14.49 7.13 -5.57
CA THR A 277 15.92 7.47 -5.57
C THR A 277 16.57 7.12 -6.90
N ALA A 278 17.69 7.78 -7.26
CA ALA A 278 18.43 7.45 -8.48
C ALA A 278 18.86 5.96 -8.52
N LYS A 279 19.17 5.38 -7.35
CA LYS A 279 19.45 3.95 -7.19
C LYS A 279 18.20 3.09 -7.44
N GLY A 280 17.05 3.44 -6.85
CA GLY A 280 15.78 2.78 -7.10
C GLY A 280 15.38 2.80 -8.56
N ARG A 281 15.53 3.95 -9.23
CA ARG A 281 15.31 4.08 -10.69
C ARG A 281 16.22 3.17 -11.50
N ALA A 282 17.52 3.10 -11.16
CA ALA A 282 18.47 2.21 -11.84
C ALA A 282 18.11 0.73 -11.66
N VAL A 283 17.86 0.28 -10.42
CA VAL A 283 17.45 -1.10 -10.12
C VAL A 283 16.10 -1.44 -10.76
N LEU A 284 15.15 -0.50 -10.80
CA LEU A 284 13.87 -0.68 -11.51
C LEU A 284 14.07 -0.90 -13.03
N GLN A 285 14.95 -0.15 -13.68
CA GLN A 285 15.23 -0.36 -15.10
C GLN A 285 15.99 -1.67 -15.35
N GLN A 286 16.89 -2.05 -14.45
CA GLN A 286 17.60 -3.33 -14.50
C GLN A 286 16.64 -4.51 -14.30
N ALA A 287 15.72 -4.44 -13.33
CA ALA A 287 14.66 -5.41 -13.13
C ALA A 287 13.72 -5.49 -14.35
N LYS A 288 13.28 -4.34 -14.90
CA LYS A 288 12.50 -4.26 -16.15
C LYS A 288 13.20 -4.93 -17.33
N HIS A 289 14.52 -4.79 -17.45
CA HIS A 289 15.31 -5.46 -18.47
C HIS A 289 15.40 -6.97 -18.23
N PHE A 290 15.71 -7.39 -17.00
CA PHE A 290 15.82 -8.79 -16.59
C PHE A 290 14.49 -9.54 -16.77
N MET A 291 13.36 -8.92 -16.40
CA MET A 291 12.01 -9.47 -16.59
C MET A 291 11.75 -9.77 -18.07
N ARG A 292 12.04 -8.82 -18.97
CA ARG A 292 11.88 -9.00 -20.42
C ARG A 292 12.84 -10.01 -21.04
N GLN A 293 14.08 -10.08 -20.57
CA GLN A 293 15.11 -10.93 -21.17
C GLN A 293 15.07 -12.38 -20.69
N TYR A 294 14.67 -12.62 -19.44
CA TYR A 294 14.82 -13.93 -18.79
C TYR A 294 13.53 -14.49 -18.17
N VAL A 295 12.71 -13.64 -17.53
CA VAL A 295 11.56 -14.12 -16.75
C VAL A 295 10.31 -14.34 -17.60
N PHE A 296 9.95 -13.38 -18.46
CA PHE A 296 8.79 -13.53 -19.34
C PHE A 296 8.98 -14.67 -20.37
N PRO A 297 10.16 -14.87 -21.00
CA PRO A 297 10.39 -16.03 -21.87
C PRO A 297 10.26 -17.39 -21.16
N ALA A 298 10.58 -17.48 -19.87
CA ALA A 298 10.47 -18.71 -19.08
C ALA A 298 9.03 -19.06 -18.65
N GLN A 299 8.04 -18.20 -18.92
CA GLN A 299 6.66 -18.42 -18.45
C GLN A 299 6.03 -19.71 -18.99
N GLU A 300 6.28 -20.05 -20.25
CA GLU A 300 5.70 -21.24 -20.89
C GLU A 300 6.29 -22.52 -20.30
N GLU A 301 7.61 -22.61 -20.14
CA GLU A 301 8.29 -23.75 -19.51
C GLU A 301 7.84 -23.96 -18.05
N VAL A 302 7.70 -22.88 -17.28
CA VAL A 302 7.22 -22.95 -15.89
C VAL A 302 5.75 -23.38 -15.83
N ALA A 303 4.89 -22.86 -16.72
CA ALA A 303 3.50 -23.27 -16.80
C ALA A 303 3.35 -24.74 -17.22
N GLU A 304 4.15 -25.20 -18.18
CA GLU A 304 4.23 -26.62 -18.55
C GLU A 304 4.69 -27.50 -17.38
N TYR A 305 5.72 -27.08 -16.61
CA TYR A 305 6.22 -27.85 -15.47
C TYR A 305 5.12 -28.09 -14.44
N TYR A 306 4.43 -27.03 -14.00
CA TYR A 306 3.37 -27.17 -13.00
C TYR A 306 2.15 -27.92 -13.54
N SER A 307 1.82 -27.77 -14.83
CA SER A 307 0.74 -28.52 -15.48
C SER A 307 1.03 -30.02 -15.52
N LYS A 308 2.26 -30.41 -15.92
CA LYS A 308 2.71 -31.81 -16.00
C LYS A 308 2.78 -32.49 -14.63
N HIS A 309 3.05 -31.73 -13.56
CA HIS A 309 3.23 -32.26 -12.21
C HIS A 309 2.04 -32.03 -11.26
N ALA A 310 0.92 -31.42 -11.69
CA ALA A 310 -0.18 -31.00 -10.82
C ALA A 310 -0.74 -32.09 -9.88
N GLN A 311 -0.75 -33.35 -10.33
CA GLN A 311 -1.22 -34.52 -9.57
C GLN A 311 -0.09 -35.31 -8.87
N SER A 312 1.17 -34.87 -8.96
CA SER A 312 2.33 -35.56 -8.38
C SER A 312 2.99 -34.74 -7.25
N PRO A 313 3.84 -35.36 -6.41
CA PRO A 313 4.55 -34.65 -5.33
C PRO A 313 5.42 -33.49 -5.82
N GLN A 314 5.93 -33.57 -7.06
CA GLN A 314 6.80 -32.58 -7.67
C GLN A 314 6.14 -31.21 -7.87
N ARG A 315 4.80 -31.07 -7.76
CA ARG A 315 4.13 -29.75 -7.77
C ARG A 315 4.60 -28.80 -6.67
N TRP A 316 5.24 -29.34 -5.62
CA TRP A 316 5.82 -28.58 -4.50
C TRP A 316 7.33 -28.30 -4.66
N HIS A 317 7.93 -28.71 -5.78
CA HIS A 317 9.33 -28.43 -6.09
C HIS A 317 9.42 -27.19 -6.99
N THR A 318 10.47 -26.39 -6.81
CA THR A 318 10.78 -25.29 -7.73
C THR A 318 11.35 -25.86 -9.06
N PRO A 319 10.83 -25.46 -10.24
CA PRO A 319 11.39 -25.80 -11.54
C PRO A 319 12.87 -25.42 -11.67
N GLY A 320 13.67 -26.24 -12.37
CA GLY A 320 15.10 -25.98 -12.58
C GLY A 320 15.39 -24.61 -13.21
N ILE A 321 14.59 -24.21 -14.21
CA ILE A 321 14.67 -22.88 -14.83
C ILE A 321 14.50 -21.72 -13.83
N ILE A 322 13.74 -21.90 -12.74
CA ILE A 322 13.61 -20.88 -11.69
C ILE A 322 14.86 -20.81 -10.80
N GLU A 323 15.53 -21.94 -10.53
CA GLU A 323 16.83 -21.93 -9.83
C GLU A 323 17.93 -21.27 -10.70
N ASP A 324 17.97 -21.56 -12.00
CA ASP A 324 18.87 -20.88 -12.94
C ASP A 324 18.61 -19.36 -13.01
N LEU A 325 17.33 -18.95 -12.93
CA LEU A 325 16.94 -17.55 -12.85
C LEU A 325 17.34 -16.89 -11.53
N LYS A 326 17.22 -17.60 -10.38
CA LYS A 326 17.68 -17.11 -9.06
C LYS A 326 19.18 -16.81 -9.05
N VAL A 327 19.99 -17.67 -9.67
CA VAL A 327 21.44 -17.44 -9.82
C VAL A 327 21.70 -16.17 -10.62
N LYS A 328 21.11 -16.05 -11.83
CA LYS A 328 21.26 -14.86 -12.68
C LYS A 328 20.78 -13.57 -12.00
N ALA A 329 19.69 -13.63 -11.23
CA ALA A 329 19.16 -12.49 -10.47
C ALA A 329 20.14 -12.06 -9.37
N ARG A 330 20.77 -13.01 -8.67
CA ARG A 330 21.79 -12.75 -7.66
C ARG A 330 23.06 -12.15 -8.26
N GLU A 331 23.54 -12.69 -9.38
CA GLU A 331 24.68 -12.14 -10.13
C GLU A 331 24.42 -10.72 -10.66
N ALA A 332 23.18 -10.43 -11.05
CA ALA A 332 22.74 -9.09 -11.42
C ALA A 332 22.55 -8.13 -10.22
N GLY A 333 22.66 -8.60 -8.96
CA GLY A 333 22.40 -7.79 -7.77
C GLY A 333 20.91 -7.53 -7.49
N LEU A 334 20.01 -8.25 -8.17
CA LEU A 334 18.55 -8.13 -8.04
C LEU A 334 17.98 -9.02 -6.92
N TRP A 335 18.65 -9.09 -5.77
CA TRP A 335 18.36 -10.08 -4.71
C TRP A 335 18.01 -9.42 -3.37
N ASN A 336 17.03 -9.96 -2.64
CA ASN A 336 16.53 -9.42 -1.36
C ASN A 336 16.08 -7.94 -1.44
N LEU A 337 15.58 -7.49 -2.59
CA LEU A 337 15.36 -6.06 -2.88
C LEU A 337 14.41 -5.35 -1.90
N PHE A 338 13.50 -6.11 -1.29
CA PHE A 338 12.51 -5.65 -0.31
C PHE A 338 13.10 -5.12 1.00
N LEU A 339 14.27 -5.60 1.44
CA LEU A 339 14.78 -5.32 2.80
C LEU A 339 15.80 -4.16 2.79
N PRO A 340 15.46 -2.96 3.30
CA PRO A 340 16.31 -1.77 3.14
C PRO A 340 17.72 -1.92 3.70
N ALA A 341 17.90 -2.68 4.78
CA ALA A 341 19.21 -2.95 5.39
C ALA A 341 20.13 -3.85 4.54
N VAL A 342 19.61 -4.53 3.52
CA VAL A 342 20.36 -5.40 2.61
C VAL A 342 20.44 -4.80 1.21
N SER A 343 19.29 -4.36 0.66
CA SER A 343 19.25 -3.77 -0.68
C SER A 343 19.74 -2.33 -0.71
N GLY A 344 19.68 -1.61 0.41
CA GLY A 344 19.91 -0.17 0.48
C GLY A 344 18.96 0.61 -0.43
N LEU A 345 17.71 0.14 -0.56
CA LEU A 345 16.61 0.78 -1.27
C LEU A 345 15.59 1.28 -0.24
N SER A 346 14.91 2.39 -0.53
CA SER A 346 13.73 2.79 0.25
C SER A 346 12.53 1.89 -0.06
N GLN A 347 11.53 1.88 0.82
CA GLN A 347 10.28 1.14 0.56
C GLN A 347 9.55 1.68 -0.69
N LEU A 348 9.70 2.97 -1.02
CA LEU A 348 9.20 3.55 -2.28
C LEU A 348 9.98 3.03 -3.51
N ASP A 349 11.31 2.90 -3.39
CA ASP A 349 12.14 2.33 -4.45
C ASP A 349 11.74 0.88 -4.76
N TYR A 350 11.53 0.08 -3.71
CA TYR A 350 11.10 -1.29 -3.84
C TYR A 350 9.66 -1.42 -4.34
N ALA A 351 8.73 -0.53 -3.96
CA ALA A 351 7.33 -0.60 -4.39
C ALA A 351 7.17 -0.65 -5.92
N TYR A 352 7.91 0.17 -6.68
CA TYR A 352 7.89 0.11 -8.15
C TYR A 352 8.50 -1.18 -8.71
N ILE A 353 9.46 -1.79 -8.00
CA ILE A 353 10.09 -3.05 -8.39
C ILE A 353 9.14 -4.22 -8.08
N ALA A 354 8.44 -4.18 -6.95
CA ALA A 354 7.38 -5.12 -6.60
C ALA A 354 6.21 -5.07 -7.60
N GLU A 355 5.84 -3.89 -8.10
CA GLU A 355 4.84 -3.74 -9.17
C GLU A 355 5.28 -4.40 -10.49
N GLU A 356 6.52 -4.18 -10.94
CA GLU A 356 7.01 -4.81 -12.18
C GLU A 356 7.16 -6.33 -12.02
N THR A 357 7.73 -6.79 -10.90
CA THR A 357 7.95 -8.22 -10.66
C THR A 357 6.65 -8.97 -10.40
N GLY A 358 5.65 -8.34 -9.77
CA GLY A 358 4.30 -8.88 -9.58
C GLY A 358 3.54 -9.21 -10.87
N ARG A 359 4.03 -8.76 -12.04
CA ARG A 359 3.45 -9.06 -13.36
C ARG A 359 3.61 -10.52 -13.80
N CYS A 360 4.46 -11.30 -13.12
CA CYS A 360 4.60 -12.73 -13.36
C CYS A 360 4.64 -13.49 -12.02
N LEU A 361 3.76 -14.49 -11.86
CA LEU A 361 3.44 -15.13 -10.57
C LEU A 361 4.67 -15.70 -9.82
N PHE A 362 5.66 -16.23 -10.54
CA PHE A 362 6.86 -16.82 -9.94
C PHE A 362 8.06 -15.86 -9.87
N ALA A 363 7.96 -14.66 -10.45
CA ALA A 363 9.08 -13.74 -10.53
C ALA A 363 9.55 -13.22 -9.16
N PRO A 364 8.68 -12.96 -8.15
CA PRO A 364 9.17 -12.59 -6.83
C PRO A 364 10.05 -13.68 -6.19
N GLU A 365 9.86 -14.97 -6.50
CA GLU A 365 10.75 -16.05 -6.06
C GLU A 365 12.14 -16.00 -6.73
N VAL A 366 12.21 -15.55 -7.99
CA VAL A 366 13.49 -15.35 -8.70
C VAL A 366 14.38 -14.30 -8.02
N PHE A 367 13.78 -13.27 -7.43
CA PHE A 367 14.49 -12.16 -6.75
C PHE A 367 14.61 -12.34 -5.21
N ASN A 368 14.16 -13.49 -4.67
CA ASN A 368 14.01 -13.76 -3.23
C ASN A 368 13.12 -12.74 -2.49
N CYS A 369 12.11 -12.25 -3.20
CA CYS A 369 11.12 -11.25 -2.79
C CYS A 369 9.70 -11.85 -2.64
N GLN A 370 9.60 -13.18 -2.54
CA GLN A 370 8.34 -13.93 -2.47
C GLN A 370 7.74 -13.92 -1.05
N ALA A 371 6.43 -13.68 -0.93
CA ALA A 371 5.70 -13.93 0.32
C ALA A 371 5.42 -15.44 0.48
N PRO A 372 5.54 -16.03 1.69
CA PRO A 372 5.67 -15.37 3.00
C PRO A 372 7.10 -15.05 3.46
N ASP A 373 8.13 -15.37 2.67
CA ASP A 373 9.54 -15.26 3.08
C ASP A 373 9.94 -13.82 3.43
N THR A 374 9.48 -12.83 2.65
CA THR A 374 9.76 -11.40 2.88
C THR A 374 9.34 -10.92 4.26
N GLY A 375 8.06 -11.07 4.62
CA GLY A 375 7.54 -10.62 5.93
C GLY A 375 8.17 -11.36 7.11
N ASN A 376 8.50 -12.64 6.95
CA ASN A 376 9.24 -13.40 7.96
C ASN A 376 10.68 -12.87 8.11
N MET A 377 11.35 -12.52 7.02
CA MET A 377 12.67 -11.89 7.06
C MET A 377 12.63 -10.48 7.68
N GLU A 378 11.62 -9.65 7.39
CA GLU A 378 11.45 -8.34 8.01
C GLU A 378 11.25 -8.44 9.54
N VAL A 379 10.39 -9.36 10.00
CA VAL A 379 10.16 -9.59 11.44
C VAL A 379 11.42 -10.11 12.14
N LEU A 380 12.14 -11.07 11.54
CA LEU A 380 13.40 -11.58 12.10
C LEU A 380 14.51 -10.52 12.10
N HIS A 381 14.55 -9.64 11.10
CA HIS A 381 15.51 -8.53 11.03
C HIS A 381 15.27 -7.51 12.14
N MET A 382 14.02 -7.07 12.34
CA MET A 382 13.67 -6.05 13.33
C MET A 382 13.66 -6.59 14.79
N PHE A 383 13.19 -7.82 15.01
CA PHE A 383 12.83 -8.30 16.35
C PHE A 383 13.44 -9.66 16.73
N GLY A 384 14.16 -10.33 15.83
CA GLY A 384 14.80 -11.61 16.13
C GLY A 384 16.00 -11.47 17.09
N SER A 385 16.21 -12.47 17.96
CA SER A 385 17.48 -12.61 18.68
C SER A 385 18.62 -12.96 17.71
N GLU A 386 19.88 -12.81 18.12
CA GLU A 386 21.02 -13.13 17.26
C GLU A 386 21.08 -14.62 16.88
N GLU A 387 20.64 -15.51 17.77
CA GLU A 387 20.47 -16.94 17.47
C GLU A 387 19.36 -17.18 16.43
N GLN A 388 18.26 -16.44 16.52
CA GLN A 388 17.15 -16.53 15.55
C GLN A 388 17.55 -15.96 14.18
N LYS A 389 18.29 -14.85 14.16
CA LYS A 389 18.85 -14.28 12.92
C LYS A 389 19.80 -15.27 12.26
N LYS A 390 20.74 -15.82 13.02
CA LYS A 390 21.72 -16.81 12.51
C LYS A 390 21.09 -18.12 12.05
N MET A 391 20.07 -18.61 12.77
CA MET A 391 19.38 -19.87 12.42
C MET A 391 18.39 -19.73 11.27
N TRP A 392 17.72 -18.59 11.12
CA TRP A 392 16.59 -18.42 10.19
C TRP A 392 16.75 -17.27 9.20
N LEU A 393 17.18 -16.08 9.63
CA LEU A 393 17.29 -14.92 8.75
C LEU A 393 18.42 -15.09 7.72
N GLU A 394 19.63 -15.48 8.14
CA GLU A 394 20.74 -15.62 7.18
C GLU A 394 20.46 -16.68 6.09
N PRO A 395 19.96 -17.89 6.39
CA PRO A 395 19.66 -18.87 5.35
C PRO A 395 18.50 -18.45 4.43
N LEU A 396 17.49 -17.73 4.96
CA LEU A 396 16.44 -17.13 4.13
C LEU A 396 17.01 -16.06 3.18
N LEU A 397 17.88 -15.17 3.67
CA LEU A 397 18.56 -14.17 2.84
C LEU A 397 19.50 -14.79 1.79
N ARG A 398 20.05 -15.99 2.03
CA ARG A 398 20.83 -16.78 1.05
C ARG A 398 19.96 -17.63 0.11
N GLY A 399 18.65 -17.72 0.33
CA GLY A 399 17.72 -18.57 -0.43
C GLY A 399 17.86 -20.07 -0.15
N GLU A 400 18.51 -20.45 0.95
CA GLU A 400 18.75 -21.84 1.36
C GLU A 400 17.54 -22.46 2.07
N LEU A 401 16.67 -21.62 2.63
CA LEU A 401 15.41 -21.99 3.27
C LEU A 401 14.23 -21.32 2.59
N ARG A 402 13.06 -21.90 2.80
CA ARG A 402 11.74 -21.35 2.47
C ARG A 402 10.88 -21.43 3.71
N SER A 403 10.21 -20.34 4.04
CA SER A 403 9.23 -20.28 5.11
C SER A 403 7.87 -20.77 4.62
N CYS A 404 7.03 -21.23 5.53
CA CYS A 404 5.66 -21.61 5.23
C CYS A 404 4.73 -21.20 6.38
N PHE A 405 3.46 -20.93 6.05
CA PHE A 405 2.44 -20.61 7.04
C PHE A 405 1.42 -21.74 7.11
N CYS A 406 1.20 -22.29 8.29
CA CYS A 406 0.31 -23.43 8.51
C CYS A 406 -0.80 -23.07 9.51
N MET A 407 -2.01 -22.84 9.00
CA MET A 407 -3.21 -22.71 9.84
C MET A 407 -3.78 -24.09 10.15
N THR A 408 -4.23 -24.31 11.38
CA THR A 408 -5.04 -25.47 11.75
C THR A 408 -6.42 -25.00 12.18
N GLU A 409 -7.40 -25.13 11.30
CA GLU A 409 -8.80 -24.88 11.66
C GLU A 409 -9.25 -25.89 12.71
N ARG A 410 -10.00 -25.41 13.72
CA ARG A 410 -10.77 -26.31 14.58
C ARG A 410 -11.93 -26.84 13.77
N ARG A 411 -12.09 -28.16 13.70
CA ARG A 411 -13.21 -28.82 13.02
C ARG A 411 -14.52 -28.37 13.68
N GLY A 412 -15.24 -27.46 13.06
CA GLY A 412 -16.45 -26.86 13.63
C GLY A 412 -17.58 -27.87 13.80
N GLU A 413 -18.23 -27.85 14.96
CA GLU A 413 -19.47 -28.58 15.25
C GLU A 413 -20.66 -27.89 14.56
N GLY A 414 -20.64 -27.84 13.23
CA GLY A 414 -21.55 -26.98 12.46
C GLY A 414 -21.50 -27.12 10.94
N GLY A 415 -21.10 -28.29 10.39
CA GLY A 415 -21.05 -28.46 8.94
C GLY A 415 -21.06 -29.92 8.47
N ARG A 416 -22.15 -30.36 7.82
CA ARG A 416 -22.19 -31.63 7.07
C ARG A 416 -21.54 -31.47 5.68
N GLY A 417 -20.26 -31.10 5.67
CA GLY A 417 -19.40 -31.24 4.49
C GLY A 417 -19.23 -32.72 4.15
N ARG A 418 -19.27 -33.07 2.85
CA ARG A 418 -19.19 -34.47 2.41
C ARG A 418 -17.76 -34.99 2.44
N GLY A 419 -17.55 -36.08 3.17
CA GLY A 419 -16.48 -37.08 3.01
C GLY A 419 -15.12 -36.63 2.48
N GLU A 420 -14.23 -36.19 3.38
CA GLU A 420 -12.78 -36.43 3.23
C GLU A 420 -12.33 -37.43 4.32
N GLU A 421 -11.80 -38.57 3.89
CA GLU A 421 -11.39 -39.68 4.76
C GLU A 421 -9.98 -39.45 5.29
N ARG A 422 -9.83 -39.27 6.62
CA ARG A 422 -8.53 -39.14 7.28
C ARG A 422 -7.80 -40.50 7.31
N ARG A 423 -6.98 -40.80 6.30
CA ARG A 423 -6.03 -41.92 6.33
C ARG A 423 -4.82 -41.66 7.21
N GLY A 424 -5.06 -41.62 8.52
CA GLY A 424 -4.03 -41.77 9.56
C GLY A 424 -4.04 -43.20 10.11
N GLU A 425 -3.66 -44.19 9.28
CA GLU A 425 -3.70 -45.61 9.67
C GLU A 425 -2.40 -46.01 10.39
N GLU A 426 -2.37 -45.79 11.70
CA GLU A 426 -1.30 -46.32 12.56
C GLU A 426 -1.48 -47.83 12.74
N ARG A 427 -0.72 -48.62 11.97
CA ARG A 427 -0.91 -50.09 11.89
C ARG A 427 -0.47 -50.82 13.16
N ARG A 428 -1.41 -50.98 14.08
CA ARG A 428 -1.50 -52.16 14.96
C ARG A 428 -2.59 -53.06 14.40
N GLY A 429 -2.23 -54.29 14.04
CA GLY A 429 -3.17 -55.22 13.41
C GLY A 429 -3.76 -56.23 14.40
N GLU A 430 -4.86 -56.85 13.99
CA GLU A 430 -5.25 -58.19 14.44
C GLU A 430 -6.03 -58.89 13.32
N GLU A 431 -5.90 -60.21 13.21
CA GLU A 431 -6.62 -61.01 12.23
C GLU A 431 -8.03 -61.35 12.72
N ARG A 432 -9.00 -61.44 11.79
CA ARG A 432 -10.01 -62.52 11.77
C ARG A 432 -10.65 -62.68 10.39
N ARG A 433 -11.15 -63.89 10.14
CA ARG A 433 -11.67 -64.35 8.84
C ARG A 433 -13.21 -64.45 8.85
N GLY A 434 -13.79 -64.42 7.65
CA GLY A 434 -15.20 -64.63 7.30
C GLY A 434 -15.45 -63.91 5.97
N GLU A 435 -15.80 -64.54 4.84
CA GLU A 435 -16.96 -65.42 4.59
C GLU A 435 -18.28 -64.76 5.02
N GLY A 436 -19.27 -64.54 4.14
CA GLY A 436 -19.37 -64.82 2.70
C GLY A 436 -20.85 -64.76 2.25
N ARG A 437 -21.13 -64.99 0.95
CA ARG A 437 -22.47 -64.87 0.28
C ARG A 437 -22.93 -63.41 0.07
N GLY A 438 -23.78 -63.07 -0.90
CA GLY A 438 -24.36 -63.84 -2.01
C GLY A 438 -25.68 -63.21 -2.52
N GLY A 439 -25.96 -63.27 -3.83
CA GLY A 439 -27.06 -62.54 -4.52
C GLY A 439 -26.51 -61.45 -5.44
N GLU A 440 -26.82 -61.30 -6.74
CA GLU A 440 -27.96 -61.74 -7.58
C GLU A 440 -29.34 -61.18 -7.13
N GLU A 441 -30.23 -60.70 -8.01
CA GLU A 441 -30.24 -60.73 -9.50
C GLU A 441 -31.02 -59.54 -10.15
N ARG A 442 -30.52 -59.08 -11.32
CA ARG A 442 -31.24 -58.71 -12.58
C ARG A 442 -32.43 -57.70 -12.72
N ARG A 443 -32.41 -57.05 -13.90
CA ARG A 443 -33.54 -56.67 -14.82
C ARG A 443 -34.46 -55.48 -14.41
N GLU A 444 -35.20 -54.79 -15.30
CA GLU A 444 -35.37 -54.95 -16.76
C GLU A 444 -35.60 -53.64 -17.59
N ARG A 445 -35.27 -53.77 -18.90
CA ARG A 445 -35.63 -53.00 -20.12
C ARG A 445 -36.63 -51.82 -20.07
N ARG A 446 -36.26 -50.74 -20.78
CA ARG A 446 -36.87 -50.13 -22.00
C ARG A 446 -35.92 -49.02 -22.51
N GLY A 447 -35.89 -48.61 -23.78
CA GLY A 447 -36.60 -49.07 -24.99
C GLY A 447 -36.78 -47.88 -25.96
N GLU A 448 -36.42 -48.05 -27.24
CA GLU A 448 -36.54 -47.06 -28.35
C GLU A 448 -35.65 -45.79 -28.22
N GLY A 449 -35.09 -45.20 -29.29
CA GLY A 449 -34.84 -45.70 -30.65
C GLY A 449 -35.16 -44.70 -31.78
N ARG A 450 -34.15 -44.13 -32.45
CA ARG A 450 -34.28 -43.64 -33.85
C ARG A 450 -32.95 -43.48 -34.60
N GLU A 451 -33.06 -43.60 -35.92
CA GLU A 451 -32.01 -43.78 -36.93
C GLU A 451 -31.27 -42.48 -37.30
N ARG A 452 -29.94 -42.50 -37.45
CA ARG A 452 -29.13 -42.81 -38.66
C ARG A 452 -29.37 -41.92 -39.89
N ARG A 453 -28.37 -41.08 -40.19
CA ARG A 453 -27.77 -40.73 -41.51
C ARG A 453 -26.48 -39.94 -41.22
N GLY A 454 -25.37 -40.06 -41.96
CA GLY A 454 -25.06 -41.02 -43.03
C GLY A 454 -24.19 -40.40 -44.13
N GLU A 455 -22.85 -40.46 -43.96
CA GLU A 455 -21.78 -40.25 -44.98
C GLU A 455 -21.72 -38.86 -45.68
N GLY A 456 -20.55 -38.31 -46.07
CA GLY A 456 -19.15 -38.67 -45.84
C GLY A 456 -18.21 -38.12 -46.94
N ARG A 457 -16.87 -38.21 -46.75
CA ARG A 457 -15.79 -37.96 -47.76
C ARG A 457 -15.55 -36.47 -48.13
N ARG A 458 -14.36 -35.99 -48.59
CA ARG A 458 -12.97 -36.54 -48.72
C ARG A 458 -11.94 -35.38 -48.87
N GLY A 459 -10.63 -35.69 -48.88
CA GLY A 459 -9.50 -34.75 -49.01
C GLY A 459 -8.60 -34.74 -47.76
N GLU A 460 -7.42 -35.35 -47.64
CA GLU A 460 -6.38 -35.82 -48.60
C GLU A 460 -5.63 -34.65 -49.29
N GLU A 461 -4.29 -34.60 -49.42
CA GLU A 461 -3.14 -35.40 -48.89
C GLU A 461 -1.79 -34.67 -49.19
N ARG A 462 -0.52 -35.00 -48.80
CA ARG A 462 0.20 -36.07 -48.04
C ARG A 462 1.61 -35.54 -47.64
N ARG A 463 2.50 -36.42 -47.11
CA ARG A 463 4.01 -36.39 -47.01
C ARG A 463 4.55 -35.85 -45.65
N GLY A 464 5.46 -36.54 -44.94
CA GLY A 464 6.13 -37.87 -45.08
C GLY A 464 7.14 -38.07 -43.91
N ARG A 465 7.93 -39.16 -43.76
CA ARG A 465 8.10 -40.44 -44.49
C ARG A 465 8.89 -41.45 -43.61
N GLY A 466 8.72 -42.78 -43.79
CA GLY A 466 9.57 -43.86 -43.23
C GLY A 466 9.11 -44.37 -41.85
N GLU A 467 9.04 -45.67 -41.50
CA GLU A 467 9.82 -46.89 -41.85
C GLU A 467 11.21 -46.96 -41.15
N GLU A 468 11.67 -48.08 -40.57
CA GLU A 468 11.21 -49.49 -40.69
C GLU A 468 11.23 -50.31 -39.35
N ARG A 469 11.40 -51.64 -39.40
CA ARG A 469 10.96 -52.64 -38.39
C ARG A 469 12.08 -53.24 -37.49
N ARG A 470 11.62 -54.04 -36.49
CA ARG A 470 12.34 -54.98 -35.57
C ARG A 470 12.80 -54.32 -34.25
N GLY A 471 12.85 -55.02 -33.11
CA GLY A 471 12.54 -56.43 -32.80
C GLY A 471 12.50 -56.66 -31.27
N GLU A 472 12.27 -57.90 -30.82
CA GLU A 472 12.14 -58.24 -29.39
C GLU A 472 13.46 -58.16 -28.62
N GLY A 473 13.41 -57.78 -27.33
CA GLY A 473 14.57 -57.79 -26.42
C GLY A 473 14.55 -58.97 -25.44
N ARG A 474 15.73 -59.40 -24.95
CA ARG A 474 15.91 -60.38 -23.86
C ARG A 474 17.31 -60.28 -23.22
N GLY A 475 17.39 -60.50 -21.91
CA GLY A 475 18.63 -60.52 -21.12
C GLY A 475 19.19 -59.13 -20.78
N GLY A 476 19.99 -58.96 -19.72
CA GLY A 476 20.43 -59.93 -18.71
C GLY A 476 21.22 -59.24 -17.59
N GLU A 477 21.39 -59.92 -16.46
CA GLU A 477 21.98 -59.40 -15.21
C GLU A 477 23.38 -58.75 -15.35
N GLY A 478 23.65 -57.70 -14.58
CA GLY A 478 24.99 -57.11 -14.44
C GLY A 478 25.16 -56.29 -13.16
N ARG A 479 26.04 -56.71 -12.25
CA ARG A 479 26.28 -56.02 -10.96
C ARG A 479 27.41 -54.99 -11.10
N GLY A 480 27.18 -53.75 -10.66
CA GLY A 480 28.21 -52.72 -10.53
C GLY A 480 27.92 -51.77 -9.38
N ARG A 481 28.81 -51.71 -8.37
CA ARG A 481 28.69 -50.77 -7.24
C ARG A 481 29.44 -49.48 -7.56
N HIS A 482 28.75 -48.33 -7.54
CA HIS A 482 29.40 -47.06 -7.24
C HIS A 482 28.53 -46.24 -6.26
N ARG A 483 29.18 -45.61 -5.27
CA ARG A 483 28.53 -44.67 -4.35
C ARG A 483 28.35 -43.33 -5.07
N ALA A 484 27.11 -42.88 -5.20
CA ALA A 484 26.79 -41.46 -5.41
C ALA A 484 26.18 -40.90 -4.11
N GLN A 485 26.65 -39.75 -3.65
CA GLN A 485 26.06 -39.06 -2.49
C GLN A 485 24.70 -38.49 -2.89
N LYS A 486 23.63 -38.93 -2.22
CA LYS A 486 22.32 -38.28 -2.33
C LYS A 486 22.31 -37.04 -1.43
N HIS A 487 22.44 -35.85 -2.03
CA HIS A 487 22.00 -34.62 -1.38
C HIS A 487 20.47 -34.59 -1.31
N THR A 488 19.90 -35.12 -0.24
CA THR A 488 18.49 -34.88 0.11
C THR A 488 18.36 -33.53 0.81
N GLN A 489 17.67 -32.59 0.16
CA GLN A 489 17.21 -31.36 0.78
C GLN A 489 16.33 -31.71 2.00
N LYS A 490 16.72 -31.26 3.19
CA LYS A 490 15.95 -31.50 4.43
C LYS A 490 14.90 -30.43 4.60
N TYR A 491 13.64 -30.76 4.32
CA TYR A 491 12.50 -29.95 4.74
C TYR A 491 12.34 -30.05 6.26
N THR A 492 12.87 -29.06 6.99
CA THR A 492 12.71 -28.96 8.44
C THR A 492 11.31 -28.47 8.80
N ILE A 493 10.36 -29.40 8.92
CA ILE A 493 9.02 -29.10 9.43
C ILE A 493 9.11 -28.91 10.95
N GLN A 494 9.37 -27.67 11.38
CA GLN A 494 9.25 -27.25 12.78
C GLN A 494 8.05 -26.31 12.94
N ARG A 495 7.24 -26.54 13.98
CA ARG A 495 6.21 -25.59 14.39
C ARG A 495 6.87 -24.31 14.92
N MET A 496 6.78 -23.22 14.18
CA MET A 496 6.89 -21.87 14.76
C MET A 496 5.66 -21.59 15.62
N SER A 497 5.57 -22.26 16.77
CA SER A 497 4.62 -21.92 17.82
C SER A 497 5.07 -20.61 18.47
N PHE A 498 4.60 -19.48 17.94
CA PHE A 498 4.57 -18.22 18.68
C PHE A 498 3.78 -18.45 19.96
N LYS A 499 4.48 -18.69 21.07
CA LYS A 499 3.94 -18.46 22.41
C LYS A 499 3.81 -16.95 22.59
N MET A 500 2.72 -16.38 22.06
CA MET A 500 2.15 -15.19 22.69
C MET A 500 1.79 -15.61 24.12
N THR A 501 2.63 -15.23 25.08
CA THR A 501 2.26 -15.30 26.49
C THR A 501 0.99 -14.46 26.65
N PRO A 502 -0.14 -15.03 27.13
CA PRO A 502 -1.36 -14.25 27.25
C PRO A 502 -1.12 -13.09 28.22
N CYS A 503 -1.45 -11.87 27.79
CA CYS A 503 -1.38 -10.70 28.66
C CYS A 503 -2.31 -10.94 29.86
N PRO A 504 -1.86 -10.78 31.12
CA PRO A 504 -2.69 -11.07 32.30
C PRO A 504 -3.94 -10.18 32.39
N PHE A 505 -3.90 -8.99 31.79
CA PHE A 505 -5.00 -8.02 31.79
C PHE A 505 -6.04 -8.31 30.71
N LEU A 506 -6.88 -9.34 30.95
CA LEU A 506 -8.27 -9.44 30.46
C LEU A 506 -8.99 -10.65 31.12
N ARG A 507 -9.16 -10.59 32.45
CA ARG A 507 -9.99 -11.52 33.25
C ARG A 507 -10.67 -10.85 34.45
N THR A 508 -11.56 -9.91 34.14
CA THR A 508 -12.73 -9.49 34.95
C THR A 508 -13.69 -8.81 33.98
#